data_AF-A0A978W738-F1
#
_entry.id   AF-A0A978W738-F1
#
_cell.length_a   1.000
_cell.length_b   1.000
_cell.length_c   1.000
_cell.angle_alpha   90.00
_cell.angle_beta   90.00
_cell.angle_gamma   90.00
#
_symmetry.space_group_name_H-M   'P 1'
#
loop_
_entity.id
_entity.type
_entity.pdbx_description
1 polymer ?
#
loop_
_entity_poly.entity_id
_entity_poly.type
_entity_poly.pdbx_seq_one_letter_code
_entity_poly.pdbx_strand_id
1 'polypeptide(L)'
;MESKKAKWNLENFHFENIFITTNWALYANRAHPFIPKKDTLWWINCVFMQILTGFCLFLLSFSLILYDIPDGHFFDASKNAIMVIVAVSVTLKYLSLLYYRQHLQDTINFMNNDFKQSFTFPEDDREIVISYAIQGNKISIYWLVAATLTSIIFPIKALSIMGYYLYKGEFQFVPTFTMRYPDRLEDIKNTPFIFWFLFITCVTFGNYAATVYIGFDPLVPIFLLHICGQLDILSKRIVNIFSDNADKKDINEKFKQINLKLQELYR
;
A
#
# COMPACT_ATOMS: atom_id res chain seq x y z
N MET A 1 -6.03 -30.40 1.26
CA MET A 1 -6.60 -29.10 0.84
C MET A 1 -7.87 -28.72 1.62
N GLU A 2 -8.38 -29.59 2.50
CA GLU A 2 -9.64 -29.40 3.24
C GLU A 2 -9.54 -28.49 4.48
N SER A 3 -8.35 -28.21 5.02
CA SER A 3 -8.24 -27.45 6.28
C SER A 3 -8.45 -25.92 6.17
N LYS A 4 -8.72 -25.39 4.97
CA LYS A 4 -9.02 -23.94 4.77
C LYS A 4 -10.51 -23.63 4.61
N LYS A 5 -11.38 -24.62 4.39
CA LYS A 5 -12.83 -24.42 4.18
C LYS A 5 -13.57 -23.99 5.46
N ALA A 6 -13.06 -24.36 6.64
CA ALA A 6 -13.69 -24.04 7.93
C ALA A 6 -13.35 -22.64 8.50
N LYS A 7 -12.58 -21.80 7.79
CA LYS A 7 -12.08 -20.54 8.36
C LYS A 7 -13.02 -19.34 8.17
N TRP A 8 -13.83 -19.33 7.11
CA TRP A 8 -14.61 -18.16 6.72
C TRP A 8 -16.11 -18.36 6.94
N ASN A 9 -16.72 -17.45 7.69
CA ASN A 9 -18.15 -17.36 7.98
C ASN A 9 -18.66 -15.95 7.64
N LEU A 10 -19.97 -15.75 7.70
CA LEU A 10 -20.59 -14.46 7.36
C LEU A 10 -20.04 -13.29 8.19
N GLU A 11 -19.70 -13.54 9.45
CA GLU A 11 -19.24 -12.51 10.39
C GLU A 11 -17.79 -12.07 10.14
N ASN A 12 -16.93 -12.98 9.67
CA ASN A 12 -15.51 -12.72 9.51
C ASN A 12 -15.06 -12.46 8.06
N PHE A 13 -15.93 -12.69 7.07
CA PHE A 13 -15.62 -12.47 5.66
C PHE A 13 -15.92 -11.04 5.23
N HIS A 14 -15.18 -10.10 5.83
CA HIS A 14 -15.22 -8.67 5.54
C HIS A 14 -13.84 -8.16 5.13
N PHE A 15 -13.81 -7.07 4.36
CA PHE A 15 -12.59 -6.44 3.86
C PHE A 15 -11.53 -6.26 4.96
N GLU A 16 -11.91 -5.73 6.12
CA GLU A 16 -10.99 -5.47 7.23
C GLU A 16 -10.30 -6.74 7.76
N ASN A 17 -11.05 -7.84 7.80
CA ASN A 17 -10.58 -9.13 8.32
C ASN A 17 -9.79 -9.94 7.29
N ILE A 18 -10.06 -9.74 6.01
CA ILE A 18 -9.37 -10.44 4.92
C ILE A 18 -8.05 -9.74 4.61
N PHE A 19 -8.05 -8.41 4.48
CA PHE A 19 -6.92 -7.61 4.04
C PHE A 19 -6.26 -6.87 5.22
N ILE A 20 -5.94 -7.63 6.27
CA ILE A 20 -5.43 -7.10 7.56
C ILE A 20 -4.21 -6.20 7.35
N THR A 21 -3.28 -6.64 6.52
CA THR A 21 -2.03 -5.93 6.21
C THR A 21 -2.27 -4.53 5.65
N THR A 22 -3.12 -4.43 4.63
CA THR A 22 -3.47 -3.17 3.98
C THR A 22 -4.20 -2.24 4.95
N ASN A 23 -5.16 -2.78 5.69
CA ASN A 23 -5.91 -2.01 6.69
C ASN A 23 -5.01 -1.48 7.80
N TRP A 24 -4.14 -2.33 8.36
CA TRP A 24 -3.16 -1.93 9.37
C TRP A 24 -2.29 -0.76 8.88
N ALA A 25 -1.77 -0.84 7.65
CA ALA A 25 -0.93 0.20 7.08
C ALA A 25 -1.70 1.52 6.85
N LEU A 26 -2.95 1.44 6.38
CA LEU A 26 -3.84 2.59 6.24
C LEU A 26 -4.15 3.24 7.60
N TYR A 27 -4.35 2.45 8.65
CA TYR A 27 -4.55 2.96 10.02
C TYR A 27 -3.27 3.56 10.60
N ALA A 28 -2.12 2.91 10.43
CA ALA A 28 -0.82 3.39 10.89
C ALA A 28 -0.51 4.79 10.33
N ASN A 29 -0.87 5.03 9.07
CA ASN A 29 -0.65 6.30 8.39
C ASN A 29 -1.82 7.27 8.52
N ARG A 30 -2.85 6.88 9.29
CA ARG A 30 -4.11 7.59 9.48
C ARG A 30 -4.82 7.95 8.17
N ALA A 31 -4.56 7.21 7.10
CA ALA A 31 -5.18 7.37 5.79
C ALA A 31 -6.41 6.47 5.62
N HIS A 32 -6.75 5.65 6.62
CA HIS A 32 -7.87 4.71 6.53
C HIS A 32 -9.19 5.44 6.26
N PRO A 33 -9.98 4.99 5.26
CA PRO A 33 -11.12 5.74 4.76
C PRO A 33 -12.26 5.88 5.78
N PHE A 34 -12.36 4.96 6.76
CA PHE A 34 -13.41 4.99 7.78
C PHE A 34 -13.08 5.84 9.03
N ILE A 35 -11.91 6.50 9.11
CA ILE A 35 -11.56 7.33 10.29
C ILE A 35 -12.48 8.58 10.36
N PRO A 36 -13.44 8.65 11.31
CA PRO A 36 -14.63 9.48 11.18
C PRO A 36 -14.38 11.00 11.30
N LYS A 37 -13.31 11.44 11.96
CA LYS A 37 -13.01 12.87 12.15
C LYS A 37 -11.53 13.16 11.95
N LYS A 38 -11.24 14.17 11.12
CA LYS A 38 -9.92 14.80 11.04
C LYS A 38 -9.78 15.74 12.24
N ASP A 39 -9.64 15.15 13.43
CA ASP A 39 -9.38 15.92 14.65
C ASP A 39 -8.07 16.71 14.50
N THR A 40 -7.86 17.74 15.32
CA THR A 40 -6.64 18.57 15.27
C THR A 40 -5.36 17.71 15.32
N LEU A 41 -5.38 16.63 16.11
CA LEU A 41 -4.27 15.67 16.20
C LEU A 41 -4.01 14.90 14.89
N TRP A 42 -5.06 14.63 14.11
CA TRP A 42 -4.92 14.02 12.78
C TRP A 42 -4.21 14.98 11.83
N TRP A 43 -4.65 16.24 11.79
CA TRP A 43 -4.03 17.27 10.96
C TRP A 43 -2.59 17.54 11.35
N ILE A 44 -2.28 17.61 12.65
CA ILE A 44 -0.90 17.76 13.14
C ILE A 44 -0.03 16.62 12.63
N ASN A 45 -0.45 15.36 12.78
CA ASN A 45 0.34 14.22 12.32
C ASN A 45 0.49 14.18 10.79
N CYS A 46 -0.57 14.49 10.06
CA CYS A 46 -0.55 14.57 8.60
C CYS A 46 0.45 15.64 8.13
N VAL A 47 0.33 16.87 8.64
CA VAL A 47 1.20 17.98 8.29
C VAL A 47 2.64 17.68 8.69
N PHE A 48 2.86 17.12 9.88
CA PHE A 48 4.19 16.71 10.34
C PHE A 48 4.84 15.71 9.39
N MET A 49 4.15 14.64 8.99
CA MET A 49 4.69 13.65 8.07
C MET A 49 4.96 14.24 6.68
N GLN A 50 4.10 15.13 6.19
CA GLN A 50 4.32 15.79 4.90
C GLN A 50 5.48 16.79 4.95
N ILE A 51 5.66 17.52 6.05
CA ILE A 51 6.84 18.39 6.26
C ILE A 51 8.10 17.54 6.29
N LEU A 52 8.09 16.41 6.99
CA LEU A 52 9.23 15.49 7.08
C LEU A 52 9.59 14.93 5.69
N THR A 53 8.59 14.46 4.93
CA THR A 53 8.79 14.00 3.55
C THR A 53 9.29 15.13 2.65
N GLY A 54 8.74 16.34 2.76
CA GLY A 54 9.17 17.51 2.00
C GLY A 54 10.60 17.93 2.34
N PHE A 55 11.00 17.83 3.61
CA PHE A 55 12.36 18.09 4.05
C PHE A 55 13.35 17.07 3.47
N CYS A 56 13.04 15.76 3.52
CA CYS A 56 13.85 14.74 2.88
C CYS A 56 13.93 14.93 1.35
N LEU A 57 12.82 15.27 0.70
CA LEU A 57 12.78 15.57 -0.73
C LEU A 57 13.70 16.74 -1.08
N PHE A 58 13.66 17.82 -0.29
CA PHE A 58 14.53 18.97 -0.48
C PHE A 58 16.01 18.58 -0.37
N LEU A 59 16.40 17.86 0.68
CA LEU A 59 17.80 17.46 0.88
C LEU A 59 18.31 16.54 -0.22
N LEU A 60 17.51 15.55 -0.63
CA LEU A 60 17.87 14.62 -1.71
C LEU A 60 17.98 15.35 -3.06
N SER A 61 17.05 16.27 -3.36
CA SER A 61 17.09 17.05 -4.60
C SER A 61 18.27 18.01 -4.63
N PHE A 62 18.59 18.61 -3.48
CA PHE A 62 19.75 19.50 -3.30
C PHE A 62 21.06 18.76 -3.58
N SER A 63 21.25 17.58 -2.96
CA SER A 63 22.41 16.70 -3.22
C SER A 63 22.52 16.33 -4.70
N LEU A 64 21.40 15.90 -5.29
CA LEU A 64 21.34 15.43 -6.68
C LEU A 64 21.74 16.50 -7.69
N ILE A 65 21.13 17.69 -7.58
CA ILE A 65 21.24 18.75 -8.58
C ILE A 65 22.57 19.50 -8.45
N LEU A 66 23.03 19.76 -7.22
CA LEU A 66 24.18 20.63 -6.98
C LEU A 66 25.51 19.89 -6.83
N TYR A 67 25.50 18.60 -6.50
CA TYR A 67 26.74 17.85 -6.27
C TYR A 67 26.81 16.58 -7.12
N ASP A 68 25.84 15.68 -7.03
CA ASP A 68 25.98 14.35 -7.63
C ASP A 68 26.09 14.39 -9.16
N ILE A 69 25.29 15.25 -9.83
CA ILE A 69 25.34 15.43 -11.29
C ILE A 69 26.57 16.27 -11.70
N PRO A 70 26.84 17.46 -11.12
CA PRO A 70 27.99 18.29 -11.52
C PRO A 70 29.35 17.62 -11.27
N ASP A 71 29.50 16.87 -10.17
CA ASP A 71 30.77 16.21 -9.82
C ASP A 71 30.95 14.87 -10.57
N GLY A 72 29.99 14.45 -11.40
CA GLY A 72 30.05 13.23 -12.19
C GLY A 72 29.83 11.94 -11.40
N HIS A 73 29.30 12.02 -10.18
CA HIS A 73 28.98 10.87 -9.32
C HIS A 73 27.64 10.21 -9.72
N PHE A 74 27.57 9.68 -10.95
CA PHE A 74 26.33 9.14 -11.53
C PHE A 74 25.69 8.00 -10.73
N PHE A 75 26.48 7.20 -10.03
CA PHE A 75 25.94 6.12 -9.18
C PHE A 75 25.16 6.66 -7.99
N ASP A 76 25.67 7.70 -7.32
CA ASP A 76 25.01 8.33 -6.19
C ASP A 76 23.85 9.23 -6.66
N ALA A 77 24.02 9.91 -7.79
CA ALA A 77 22.92 10.62 -8.47
C ALA A 77 21.74 9.68 -8.75
N SER A 78 22.00 8.46 -9.24
CA SER A 78 20.95 7.48 -9.54
C SER A 78 20.19 7.05 -8.29
N LYS A 79 20.90 6.79 -7.17
CA LYS A 79 20.25 6.43 -5.90
C LYS A 79 19.39 7.58 -5.38
N ASN A 80 19.93 8.80 -5.35
CA ASN A 80 19.24 9.97 -4.83
C ASN A 80 18.03 10.33 -5.70
N ALA A 81 18.13 10.20 -7.03
CA ALA A 81 17.01 10.34 -7.95
C ALA A 81 15.88 9.34 -7.68
N ILE A 82 16.21 8.05 -7.44
CA ILE A 82 15.20 7.04 -7.05
C ILE A 82 14.49 7.47 -5.75
N MET A 83 15.24 7.95 -4.76
CA MET A 83 14.65 8.39 -3.50
C MET A 83 13.79 9.66 -3.63
N VAL A 84 14.14 10.59 -4.52
CA VAL A 84 13.31 11.74 -4.89
C VAL A 84 11.98 11.27 -5.50
N ILE A 85 12.03 10.32 -6.43
CA ILE A 85 10.82 9.72 -7.03
C ILE A 85 9.95 9.07 -5.96
N VAL A 86 10.55 8.32 -5.02
CA VAL A 86 9.83 7.74 -3.88
C VAL A 86 9.16 8.83 -3.05
N ALA A 87 9.86 9.90 -2.67
CA ALA A 87 9.27 10.98 -1.88
C ALA A 87 8.08 11.67 -2.57
N VAL A 88 8.21 11.96 -3.88
CA VAL A 88 7.11 12.54 -4.68
C VAL A 88 5.94 11.57 -4.77
N SER A 89 6.20 10.30 -5.09
CA SER A 89 5.15 9.29 -5.23
C SER A 89 4.39 9.03 -3.93
N VAL A 90 5.07 8.97 -2.78
CA VAL A 90 4.45 8.81 -1.45
C VAL A 90 3.51 9.97 -1.16
N THR A 91 3.95 11.20 -1.48
CA THR A 91 3.13 12.41 -1.33
C THR A 91 1.86 12.31 -2.18
N LEU A 92 1.99 11.97 -3.47
CA LEU A 92 0.86 11.83 -4.39
C LEU A 92 -0.10 10.70 -3.99
N LYS A 93 0.42 9.54 -3.59
CA LYS A 93 -0.39 8.40 -3.12
C LYS A 93 -1.16 8.77 -1.86
N TYR A 94 -0.51 9.43 -0.91
CA TYR A 94 -1.16 9.86 0.31
C TYR A 94 -2.26 10.89 0.03
N LEU A 95 -1.99 11.90 -0.80
CA LEU A 95 -3.00 12.87 -1.24
C LEU A 95 -4.17 12.18 -1.95
N SER A 96 -3.90 11.16 -2.77
CA SER A 96 -4.93 10.38 -3.45
C SER A 96 -5.84 9.63 -2.46
N LEU A 97 -5.28 9.00 -1.43
CA LEU A 97 -6.07 8.36 -0.35
C LEU A 97 -6.99 9.37 0.36
N LEU A 98 -6.53 10.60 0.56
CA LEU A 98 -7.32 11.64 1.21
C LEU A 98 -8.40 12.22 0.30
N TYR A 99 -8.07 12.43 -0.98
CA TYR A 99 -8.97 13.03 -1.96
C TYR A 99 -10.10 12.06 -2.34
N TYR A 100 -9.77 10.81 -2.68
CA TYR A 100 -10.74 9.79 -3.08
C TYR A 100 -11.33 9.00 -1.91
N ARG A 101 -11.25 9.55 -0.69
CA ARG A 101 -11.68 8.87 0.52
C ARG A 101 -13.11 8.33 0.45
N GLN A 102 -14.07 9.17 0.04
CA GLN A 102 -15.49 8.77 -0.04
C GLN A 102 -15.67 7.61 -1.02
N HIS A 103 -15.09 7.72 -2.21
CA HIS A 103 -15.09 6.63 -3.20
C HIS A 103 -14.49 5.34 -2.65
N LEU A 104 -13.37 5.41 -1.90
CA LEU A 104 -12.79 4.22 -1.26
C LEU A 104 -13.73 3.61 -0.21
N GLN A 105 -14.43 4.43 0.58
CA GLN A 105 -15.44 3.93 1.51
C GLN A 105 -16.56 3.21 0.76
N ASP A 106 -17.06 3.81 -0.32
CA ASP A 106 -18.15 3.26 -1.12
C ASP A 106 -17.74 1.93 -1.78
N THR A 107 -16.55 1.86 -2.38
CA THR A 107 -16.02 0.63 -2.97
C THR A 107 -15.81 -0.48 -1.93
N ILE A 108 -15.28 -0.15 -0.73
CA ILE A 108 -15.12 -1.14 0.34
C ILE A 108 -16.48 -1.63 0.84
N ASN A 109 -17.46 -0.73 0.99
CA ASN A 109 -18.82 -1.08 1.40
C ASN A 109 -19.52 -1.95 0.35
N PHE A 110 -19.36 -1.63 -0.94
CA PHE A 110 -19.88 -2.43 -2.04
C PHE A 110 -19.31 -3.85 -2.01
N MET A 111 -17.99 -3.98 -1.92
CA MET A 111 -17.33 -5.28 -1.81
C MET A 111 -17.76 -6.06 -0.55
N ASN A 112 -17.95 -5.39 0.59
CA ASN A 112 -18.47 -6.03 1.80
C ASN A 112 -19.91 -6.53 1.62
N ASN A 113 -20.75 -5.80 0.88
CA ASN A 113 -22.11 -6.23 0.56
C ASN A 113 -22.09 -7.44 -0.39
N ASP A 114 -21.23 -7.43 -1.41
CA ASP A 114 -21.02 -8.58 -2.30
C ASP A 114 -20.53 -9.81 -1.54
N PHE A 115 -19.62 -9.63 -0.59
CA PHE A 115 -19.15 -10.70 0.29
C PHE A 115 -20.28 -11.29 1.12
N LYS A 116 -21.13 -10.45 1.73
CA LYS A 116 -22.33 -10.92 2.45
C LYS A 116 -23.27 -11.68 1.51
N GLN A 117 -23.53 -11.14 0.32
CA GLN A 117 -24.39 -11.77 -0.66
C GLN A 117 -23.85 -13.13 -1.13
N SER A 118 -22.52 -13.29 -1.20
CA SER A 118 -21.88 -14.54 -1.65
C SER A 118 -22.24 -15.76 -0.79
N PHE A 119 -22.61 -15.57 0.48
CA PHE A 119 -23.06 -16.66 1.35
C PHE A 119 -24.47 -17.18 1.02
N THR A 120 -25.23 -16.44 0.20
CA THR A 120 -26.54 -16.89 -0.33
C THR A 120 -26.40 -17.67 -1.64
N PHE A 121 -25.22 -17.67 -2.25
CA PHE A 121 -24.97 -18.35 -3.53
C PHE A 121 -24.72 -19.85 -3.32
N PRO A 122 -24.88 -20.66 -4.39
CA PRO A 122 -24.42 -22.06 -4.38
C PRO A 122 -22.94 -22.16 -3.97
N GLU A 123 -22.55 -23.28 -3.36
CA GLU A 123 -21.21 -23.44 -2.78
C GLU A 123 -20.09 -23.20 -3.79
N ASP A 124 -20.26 -23.64 -5.04
CA ASP A 124 -19.27 -23.44 -6.09
C ASP A 124 -19.02 -21.97 -6.43
N ASP A 125 -20.08 -21.14 -6.45
CA ASP A 125 -19.96 -19.70 -6.73
C ASP A 125 -19.31 -18.97 -5.55
N ARG A 126 -19.63 -19.41 -4.33
CA ARG A 126 -19.00 -18.90 -3.10
C ARG A 126 -17.51 -19.23 -3.06
N GLU A 127 -17.12 -20.42 -3.50
CA GLU A 127 -15.72 -20.84 -3.57
C GLU A 127 -14.91 -19.94 -4.52
N ILE A 128 -15.51 -19.49 -5.63
CA ILE A 128 -14.89 -18.50 -6.53
C ILE A 128 -14.59 -17.19 -5.77
N VAL A 129 -15.57 -16.59 -5.08
CA VAL A 129 -15.37 -15.33 -4.32
C VAL A 129 -14.25 -15.48 -3.30
N ILE A 130 -14.28 -16.56 -2.50
CA ILE A 130 -13.27 -16.83 -1.47
C ILE A 130 -11.89 -16.97 -2.11
N SER A 131 -11.78 -17.65 -3.25
CA SER A 131 -10.51 -17.86 -3.94
C SER A 131 -9.87 -16.54 -4.39
N TYR A 132 -10.64 -15.62 -4.98
CA TYR A 132 -10.15 -14.30 -5.41
C TYR A 132 -9.79 -13.41 -4.22
N ALA A 133 -10.59 -13.42 -3.14
CA ALA A 133 -10.29 -12.69 -1.91
C ALA A 133 -8.96 -13.17 -1.28
N ILE A 134 -8.71 -14.48 -1.24
CA ILE A 134 -7.44 -15.05 -0.76
C ILE A 134 -6.27 -14.63 -1.66
N GLN A 135 -6.46 -14.56 -2.97
CA GLN A 135 -5.43 -14.06 -3.89
C GLN A 135 -5.11 -12.58 -3.64
N GLY A 136 -6.11 -11.73 -3.41
CA GLY A 136 -5.89 -10.34 -3.04
C GLY A 136 -5.13 -10.18 -1.72
N ASN A 137 -5.41 -11.03 -0.72
CA ASN A 137 -4.66 -11.01 0.53
C ASN A 137 -3.19 -11.43 0.33
N LYS A 138 -2.92 -12.42 -0.53
CA LYS A 138 -1.54 -12.77 -0.89
C LYS A 138 -0.80 -11.58 -1.49
N ILE A 139 -1.43 -10.81 -2.39
CA ILE A 139 -0.85 -9.59 -2.96
C ILE A 139 -0.54 -8.55 -1.87
N SER A 140 -1.44 -8.39 -0.90
CA SER A 140 -1.22 -7.50 0.25
C SER A 140 0.02 -7.92 1.07
N ILE A 141 0.21 -9.22 1.28
CA ILE A 141 1.39 -9.76 1.98
C ILE A 141 2.67 -9.56 1.15
N TYR A 142 2.63 -9.74 -0.17
CA TYR A 142 3.78 -9.46 -1.03
C TYR A 142 4.24 -8.01 -0.90
N TRP A 143 3.31 -7.06 -0.89
CA TRP A 143 3.62 -5.65 -0.69
C TRP A 143 4.19 -5.34 0.70
N LEU A 144 3.68 -5.99 1.75
CA LEU A 144 4.28 -5.91 3.10
C LEU A 144 5.74 -6.30 3.10
N VAL A 145 6.05 -7.48 2.55
CA VAL A 145 7.42 -8.00 2.52
C VAL A 145 8.32 -7.08 1.67
N ALA A 146 7.89 -6.72 0.46
CA ALA A 146 8.67 -5.89 -0.44
C ALA A 146 8.96 -4.49 0.12
N ALA A 147 7.93 -3.78 0.63
CA ALA A 147 8.09 -2.44 1.19
C ALA A 147 8.90 -2.44 2.49
N THR A 148 8.72 -3.44 3.34
CA THR A 148 9.47 -3.56 4.59
C THR A 148 10.95 -3.85 4.33
N LEU A 149 11.26 -4.80 3.43
CA LEU A 149 12.65 -5.12 3.08
C LEU A 149 13.37 -3.91 2.47
N THR A 150 12.71 -3.20 1.55
CA THR A 150 13.28 -2.01 0.90
C THR A 150 13.51 -0.86 1.89
N SER A 151 12.66 -0.68 2.90
CA SER A 151 12.87 0.34 3.93
C SER A 151 13.98 -0.05 4.92
N ILE A 152 14.07 -1.32 5.31
CA ILE A 152 14.99 -1.78 6.36
C ILE A 152 16.43 -1.96 5.85
N ILE A 153 16.64 -2.21 4.55
CA ILE A 153 17.98 -2.46 4.00
C ILE A 153 18.94 -1.27 4.20
N PHE A 154 18.45 -0.04 4.08
CA PHE A 154 19.25 1.18 4.24
C PHE A 154 19.76 1.39 5.68
N PRO A 155 18.90 1.40 6.73
CA PRO A 155 19.37 1.53 8.10
C PRO A 155 20.22 0.32 8.53
N ILE A 156 19.88 -0.91 8.12
CA ILE A 156 20.73 -2.07 8.44
C ILE A 156 22.13 -1.87 7.86
N LYS A 157 22.25 -1.51 6.58
CA LYS A 157 23.56 -1.22 5.95
C LYS A 157 24.33 -0.17 6.75
N ALA A 158 23.69 0.95 7.09
CA ALA A 158 24.33 2.03 7.82
C ALA A 158 24.83 1.58 9.21
N LEU A 159 23.99 0.88 9.96
CA LEU A 159 24.33 0.34 11.29
C LEU A 159 25.44 -0.72 11.22
N SER A 160 25.41 -1.61 10.23
CA SER A 160 26.44 -2.64 10.04
C SER A 160 27.81 -2.04 9.73
N ILE A 161 27.86 -1.04 8.85
CA ILE A 161 29.13 -0.35 8.50
C ILE A 161 29.64 0.45 9.71
N MET A 162 28.77 1.15 10.43
CA MET A 162 29.15 1.88 11.64
C MET A 162 29.68 0.93 12.74
N GLY A 163 29.06 -0.24 12.93
CA GLY A 163 29.56 -1.27 13.84
C GLY A 163 30.92 -1.85 13.44
N TYR A 164 31.17 -2.00 12.13
CA TYR A 164 32.46 -2.41 11.61
C TYR A 164 33.56 -1.38 11.89
N TYR A 165 33.26 -0.09 11.71
CA TYR A 165 34.19 1.00 12.04
C TYR A 165 34.48 1.10 13.54
N LEU A 166 33.46 0.86 14.38
CA LEU A 166 33.63 0.77 15.83
C LEU A 166 34.60 -0.37 16.21
N TYR A 167 34.46 -1.54 15.59
CA TYR A 167 35.35 -2.68 15.82
C TYR A 167 36.82 -2.38 15.42
N LYS A 168 37.03 -1.61 14.35
CA LYS A 168 38.36 -1.17 13.93
C LYS A 168 38.98 -0.06 14.80
N GLY A 169 38.23 0.51 15.73
CA GLY A 169 38.67 1.64 16.55
C GLY A 169 38.62 3.00 15.84
N GLU A 170 38.08 3.06 14.62
CA GLU A 170 37.93 4.28 13.82
C GLU A 170 36.46 4.63 13.67
N PHE A 171 35.77 4.94 14.77
CA PHE A 171 34.33 5.18 14.74
C PHE A 171 33.97 6.34 13.80
N GLN A 172 33.09 6.04 12.84
CA GLN A 172 32.58 7.02 11.87
C GLN A 172 31.06 6.91 11.77
N PHE A 173 30.42 8.08 11.73
CA PHE A 173 28.99 8.19 11.53
C PHE A 173 28.63 7.90 10.07
N VAL A 174 27.78 6.90 9.85
CA VAL A 174 27.36 6.46 8.51
C VAL A 174 25.89 6.82 8.29
N PRO A 175 25.56 7.71 7.35
CA PRO A 175 24.17 8.10 7.09
C PRO A 175 23.38 6.99 6.39
N THR A 176 22.06 6.99 6.54
CA THR A 176 21.14 6.05 5.88
C THR A 176 21.14 6.22 4.35
N PHE A 177 21.13 7.47 3.88
CA PHE A 177 21.24 7.82 2.48
C PHE A 177 22.55 8.54 2.22
N THR A 178 23.22 8.18 1.14
CA THR A 178 24.45 8.84 0.67
C THR A 178 24.07 10.13 -0.04
N MET A 179 23.93 11.22 0.71
CA MET A 179 23.65 12.56 0.18
C MET A 179 24.55 13.60 0.84
N ARG A 180 24.86 14.65 0.09
CA ARG A 180 25.58 15.83 0.57
C ARG A 180 24.58 16.90 1.01
N TYR A 181 24.79 17.42 2.21
CA TYR A 181 23.93 18.46 2.78
C TYR A 181 24.40 19.86 2.35
N PRO A 182 23.56 20.91 2.50
CA PRO A 182 24.01 22.29 2.37
C PRO A 182 25.20 22.59 3.27
N ASP A 183 26.14 23.43 2.83
CA ASP A 183 27.47 23.60 3.45
C ASP A 183 27.40 23.76 4.99
N ARG A 184 26.51 24.62 5.50
CA ARG A 184 26.33 24.83 6.95
C ARG A 184 25.95 23.56 7.72
N LEU A 185 25.14 22.70 7.10
CA LEU A 185 24.69 21.44 7.68
C LEU A 185 25.74 20.34 7.47
N GLU A 186 26.44 20.36 6.34
CA GLU A 186 27.52 19.42 6.00
C GLU A 186 28.67 19.50 7.02
N ASP A 187 29.04 20.71 7.46
CA ASP A 187 30.11 20.92 8.44
C ASP A 187 29.79 20.35 9.83
N ILE A 188 28.51 20.35 10.22
CA ILE A 188 28.05 19.91 11.54
C ILE A 188 27.42 18.53 11.55
N LYS A 189 27.27 17.86 10.39
CA LYS A 189 26.54 16.59 10.25
C LYS A 189 27.12 15.45 11.09
N ASN A 190 28.42 15.51 11.37
CA ASN A 190 29.13 14.50 12.15
C ASN A 190 29.07 14.76 13.66
N THR A 191 28.44 15.85 14.10
CA THR A 191 28.16 16.04 15.53
C THR A 191 27.09 15.02 15.96
N PRO A 192 27.23 14.35 17.12
CA PRO A 192 26.32 13.27 17.50
C PRO A 192 24.85 13.66 17.47
N PHE A 193 24.52 14.87 17.93
CA PHE A 193 23.15 15.37 17.96
C PHE A 193 22.55 15.53 16.55
N ILE A 194 23.27 16.19 15.64
CA ILE A 194 22.79 16.42 14.27
C ILE A 194 22.74 15.11 13.48
N PHE A 195 23.74 14.23 13.66
CA PHE A 195 23.73 12.92 13.02
C PHE A 195 22.48 12.12 13.39
N TRP A 196 22.18 11.98 14.69
CA TRP A 196 21.01 11.22 15.13
C TRP A 196 19.70 11.86 14.66
N PHE A 197 19.62 13.19 14.64
CA PHE A 197 18.48 13.90 14.09
C PHE A 197 18.24 13.55 12.61
N LEU A 198 19.28 13.65 11.77
CA LEU A 198 19.20 13.33 10.34
C LEU A 198 18.93 11.84 10.08
N PHE A 199 19.57 10.97 10.86
CA PHE A 199 19.40 9.52 10.78
C PHE A 199 17.96 9.12 11.12
N ILE A 200 17.43 9.59 12.25
CA ILE A 200 16.05 9.32 12.66
C ILE A 200 15.08 9.88 11.61
N THR A 201 15.30 11.10 11.12
CA THR A 201 14.46 11.71 10.09
C THR A 201 14.39 10.84 8.82
N CYS A 202 15.53 10.36 8.32
CA CYS A 202 15.59 9.49 7.15
C CYS A 202 14.93 8.13 7.39
N VAL A 203 15.12 7.53 8.56
CA VAL A 203 14.49 6.26 8.93
C VAL A 203 12.98 6.42 9.08
N THR A 204 12.51 7.50 9.70
CA THR A 204 11.07 7.81 9.80
C THR A 204 10.46 8.02 8.43
N PHE A 205 11.15 8.73 7.53
CA PHE A 205 10.72 8.88 6.13
C PHE A 205 10.60 7.51 5.44
N GLY A 206 11.61 6.63 5.55
CA GLY A 206 11.58 5.29 4.96
C GLY A 206 10.41 4.44 5.46
N ASN A 207 10.18 4.43 6.77
CA ASN A 207 9.07 3.69 7.37
C ASN A 207 7.69 4.27 6.97
N TYR A 208 7.58 5.59 6.91
CA TYR A 208 6.37 6.26 6.42
C TYR A 208 6.10 5.94 4.94
N ALA A 209 7.14 5.96 4.11
CA ALA A 209 7.02 5.54 2.72
C ALA A 209 6.53 4.09 2.65
N ALA A 210 7.20 3.15 3.31
CA ALA A 210 6.84 1.73 3.28
C ALA A 210 5.37 1.49 3.64
N THR A 211 4.90 2.09 4.72
CA THR A 211 3.50 1.98 5.16
C THR A 211 2.52 2.58 4.14
N VAL A 212 2.87 3.68 3.44
CA VAL A 212 2.01 4.23 2.37
C VAL A 212 1.92 3.25 1.20
N TYR A 213 3.03 2.64 0.79
CA TYR A 213 3.03 1.61 -0.27
C TYR A 213 2.20 0.38 0.13
N ILE A 214 2.33 -0.10 1.37
CA ILE A 214 1.58 -1.26 1.87
C ILE A 214 0.07 -0.96 1.95
N GLY A 215 -0.30 0.28 2.27
CA GLY A 215 -1.70 0.69 2.35
C GLY A 215 -2.32 1.00 0.99
N PHE A 216 -1.57 1.57 0.04
CA PHE A 216 -2.10 2.06 -1.23
C PHE A 216 -2.00 1.03 -2.36
N ASP A 217 -0.83 0.47 -2.60
CA ASP A 217 -0.54 -0.30 -3.82
C ASP A 217 -1.33 -1.62 -3.91
N PRO A 218 -1.64 -2.32 -2.79
CA PRO A 218 -2.54 -3.47 -2.84
C PRO A 218 -4.00 -3.14 -3.17
N LEU A 219 -4.49 -1.92 -2.95
CA LEU A 219 -5.93 -1.61 -3.10
C LEU A 219 -6.39 -1.85 -4.54
N VAL A 220 -5.63 -1.38 -5.53
CA VAL A 220 -5.94 -1.54 -6.95
C VAL A 220 -6.11 -3.02 -7.34
N PRO A 221 -5.12 -3.91 -7.13
CA PRO A 221 -5.27 -5.32 -7.47
C PRO A 221 -6.31 -6.03 -6.60
N ILE A 222 -6.55 -5.62 -5.35
CA ILE A 222 -7.63 -6.19 -4.53
C ILE A 222 -8.99 -5.90 -5.19
N PHE A 223 -9.26 -4.64 -5.55
CA PHE A 223 -10.52 -4.28 -6.20
C PHE A 223 -10.65 -4.92 -7.58
N LEU A 224 -9.56 -4.99 -8.34
CA LEU A 224 -9.57 -5.66 -9.65
C LEU A 224 -9.88 -7.16 -9.51
N LEU A 225 -9.25 -7.86 -8.54
CA LEU A 225 -9.53 -9.27 -8.31
C LEU A 225 -10.97 -9.51 -7.82
N HIS A 226 -11.52 -8.59 -7.02
CA HIS A 226 -12.94 -8.63 -6.65
C HIS A 226 -13.84 -8.57 -7.88
N ILE A 227 -13.62 -7.60 -8.77
CA ILE A 227 -14.37 -7.46 -10.02
C ILE A 227 -14.19 -8.70 -10.90
N CYS A 228 -12.97 -9.21 -11.06
CA CYS A 228 -12.70 -10.44 -11.81
C CYS A 228 -13.49 -11.63 -11.23
N GLY A 229 -13.55 -11.78 -9.91
CA GLY A 229 -14.35 -12.82 -9.27
C GLY A 229 -15.85 -12.68 -9.52
N GLN A 230 -16.38 -11.45 -9.52
CA GLN A 230 -17.79 -11.21 -9.87
C GLN A 230 -18.07 -11.52 -11.35
N LEU A 231 -17.15 -11.19 -12.25
CA LEU A 231 -17.26 -11.48 -13.68
C LEU A 231 -17.17 -12.98 -13.97
N ASP A 232 -16.35 -13.73 -13.23
CA ASP A 232 -16.22 -15.18 -13.37
C ASP A 232 -17.52 -15.89 -12.98
N ILE A 233 -18.11 -15.51 -11.83
CA ILE A 233 -19.44 -15.98 -11.40
C ILE A 233 -20.49 -15.65 -12.46
N LEU A 234 -20.46 -14.44 -12.99
CA LEU A 234 -21.39 -14.01 -14.02
C LEU A 234 -21.27 -14.87 -15.27
N SER A 235 -20.05 -15.07 -15.77
CA SER A 235 -19.73 -15.90 -16.93
C SER A 235 -20.25 -17.32 -16.75
N LYS A 236 -19.96 -17.93 -15.58
CA LYS A 236 -20.44 -19.27 -15.23
C LYS A 236 -21.97 -19.36 -15.24
N ARG A 237 -22.66 -18.35 -14.67
CA ARG A 237 -24.14 -18.29 -14.67
C ARG A 237 -24.69 -18.15 -16.08
N ILE A 238 -24.08 -17.33 -16.94
CA ILE A 238 -24.47 -17.20 -18.35
C ILE A 238 -24.37 -18.56 -19.04
N VAL A 239 -23.24 -19.27 -18.93
CA VAL A 239 -23.05 -20.58 -19.54
C VAL A 239 -24.08 -21.59 -19.03
N ASN A 240 -24.35 -21.61 -17.73
CA ASN A 240 -25.34 -22.52 -17.14
C ASN A 240 -26.78 -22.26 -17.61
N ILE A 241 -27.13 -21.00 -17.95
CA ILE A 241 -28.46 -20.68 -18.50
C ILE A 241 -28.67 -21.33 -19.87
N PHE A 242 -27.60 -21.49 -20.65
CA PHE A 242 -27.64 -22.12 -21.96
C PHE A 242 -27.46 -23.64 -21.93
N SER A 243 -27.42 -24.25 -20.73
CA SER A 243 -27.43 -25.72 -20.61
C SER A 243 -28.82 -26.31 -20.91
N ASP A 244 -28.83 -27.47 -21.56
CA ASP A 244 -29.88 -28.01 -22.47
C ASP A 244 -31.32 -28.22 -21.92
N ASN A 245 -31.69 -27.73 -20.74
CA ASN A 245 -33.00 -27.97 -20.11
C ASN A 245 -33.73 -26.72 -19.55
N ALA A 246 -33.34 -25.50 -19.92
CA ALA A 246 -33.95 -24.29 -19.36
C ALA A 246 -35.19 -23.81 -20.16
N ASP A 247 -36.33 -23.63 -19.46
CA ASP A 247 -37.54 -23.05 -20.04
C ASP A 247 -37.29 -21.60 -20.49
N LYS A 248 -37.87 -21.15 -21.62
CA LYS A 248 -37.65 -19.81 -22.19
C LYS A 248 -37.94 -18.68 -21.20
N LYS A 249 -38.88 -18.90 -20.28
CA LYS A 249 -39.24 -17.94 -19.23
C LYS A 249 -38.15 -17.83 -18.15
N ASP A 250 -37.58 -18.96 -17.75
CA ASP A 250 -36.47 -19.06 -16.79
C ASP A 250 -35.17 -18.46 -17.37
N ILE A 251 -34.90 -18.69 -18.66
CA ILE A 251 -33.79 -18.05 -19.39
C ILE A 251 -33.93 -16.53 -19.35
N ASN A 252 -35.12 -15.99 -19.65
CA ASN A 252 -35.34 -14.55 -19.73
C ASN A 252 -35.25 -13.87 -18.34
N GLU A 253 -35.72 -14.52 -17.28
CA GLU A 253 -35.57 -14.03 -15.90
C GLU A 253 -34.11 -14.03 -15.44
N LYS A 254 -33.37 -15.11 -15.71
CA LYS A 254 -31.93 -15.17 -15.39
C LYS A 254 -31.11 -14.16 -16.20
N PHE A 255 -31.45 -13.95 -17.48
CA PHE A 255 -30.84 -12.89 -18.29
C PHE A 255 -31.11 -11.49 -17.73
N LYS A 256 -32.34 -11.23 -17.27
CA LYS A 256 -32.70 -9.95 -16.65
C LYS A 256 -31.89 -9.73 -15.37
N GLN A 257 -31.74 -10.74 -14.52
CA GLN A 257 -30.91 -10.65 -13.31
C GLN A 257 -29.43 -10.39 -13.63
N ILE A 258 -28.89 -11.04 -14.66
CA ILE A 258 -27.52 -10.83 -15.14
C ILE A 258 -27.33 -9.40 -15.66
N ASN A 259 -28.28 -8.90 -16.44
CA ASN A 259 -28.23 -7.55 -16.98
C ASN A 259 -28.30 -6.49 -15.86
N LEU A 260 -29.13 -6.71 -14.84
CA LEU A 260 -29.18 -5.84 -13.66
C LEU A 260 -27.85 -5.87 -12.88
N LYS A 261 -27.26 -7.04 -12.67
CA LYS A 261 -25.98 -7.17 -11.98
C LYS A 261 -24.82 -6.55 -12.77
N LEU A 262 -24.84 -6.64 -14.09
CA LEU A 262 -23.90 -5.93 -14.96
C LEU A 262 -24.04 -4.41 -14.83
N GLN A 263 -25.27 -3.89 -14.85
CA GLN A 263 -25.52 -2.47 -14.68
C GLN A 263 -25.05 -1.95 -13.31
N GLU A 264 -25.12 -2.78 -12.26
CA GLU A 264 -24.62 -2.46 -10.93
C GLU A 264 -23.08 -2.44 -10.88
N LEU A 265 -22.40 -3.36 -11.56
CA LEU A 265 -20.93 -3.38 -11.66
C LEU A 265 -20.34 -2.19 -12.42
N TYR A 266 -21.11 -1.57 -13.32
CA TYR A 266 -20.67 -0.43 -14.14
C TYR A 266 -20.98 0.94 -13.52
N ARG A 267 -21.66 0.99 -12.36
CA ARG A 267 -22.12 2.23 -11.73
C ARG A 267 -21.15 2.71 -10.64
#